data_AF-A0A0N4W5E0-F1
#
_entry.id   AF-A0A0N4W5E0-F1
#
_cell.length_a   1.000
_cell.length_b   1.000
_cell.length_c   1.000
_cell.angle_alpha   90.00
_cell.angle_beta   90.00
_cell.angle_gamma   90.00
#
_symmetry.space_group_name_H-M   'P 1'
#
loop_
_entity.id
_entity.type
_entity.pdbx_description
1 polymer ?
#
loop_
_entity_poly.entity_id
_entity_poly.type
_entity_poly.pdbx_seq_one_letter_code
_entity_poly.pdbx_strand_id
1 'polypeptide(L)'
;MVLRLDAKPQEMVLKEVTGKREPVDRANLLNVDNKNWQSIVCRRCDSLILFEDKVDLLEDGYTAKLPVMTPGATNTRDTEDISWWWHCTDDFEFDTIGYAVPMVDNKKVLVCGHCEFGPIGLRSADAKEFWVAVERVSYADKPAPKGHKIVARKAKKTIASAT
;
A
#
# COMPACT_ATOMS: atom_id res chain seq x y z
N MET A 1 -25.22 7.81 35.47
CA MET A 1 -23.77 8.13 35.41
C MET A 1 -23.18 7.34 34.25
N VAL A 2 -23.08 7.95 33.06
CA VAL A 2 -22.52 7.29 31.87
C VAL A 2 -21.00 7.39 31.96
N LEU A 3 -20.33 6.26 32.20
CA LEU A 3 -18.89 6.14 32.09
C LEU A 3 -18.52 6.36 30.62
N ARG A 4 -17.99 7.55 30.30
CA ARG A 4 -17.27 7.75 29.06
C ARG A 4 -16.02 6.89 29.15
N LEU A 5 -15.97 5.80 28.38
CA LEU A 5 -14.72 5.12 28.11
C LEU A 5 -13.92 6.09 27.24
N ASP A 6 -13.05 6.86 27.88
CA ASP A 6 -12.05 7.66 27.19
C ASP A 6 -11.18 6.70 26.38
N ALA A 7 -11.47 6.58 25.08
CA ALA A 7 -10.63 5.84 24.16
C ALA A 7 -9.26 6.52 24.19
N LYS A 8 -8.29 5.87 24.85
CA LYS A 8 -6.90 6.34 24.84
C LYS A 8 -6.50 6.53 23.37
N PRO A 9 -5.90 7.68 22.99
CA PRO A 9 -5.39 7.83 21.65
C PRO A 9 -4.43 6.67 21.37
N GLN A 10 -4.69 5.92 20.30
CA GLN A 10 -3.80 4.84 19.89
C GLN A 10 -2.45 5.46 19.53
N GLU A 11 -1.47 5.29 20.41
CA GLU A 11 -0.11 5.69 20.15
C GLU A 11 0.42 4.91 18.94
N MET A 12 0.88 5.63 17.91
CA MET A 12 1.36 5.02 16.69
C MET A 12 2.74 4.44 16.91
N VAL A 13 2.81 3.11 17.01
CA VAL A 13 4.08 2.39 17.18
C VAL A 13 4.79 2.28 15.84
N LEU A 14 5.98 2.87 15.74
CA LEU A 14 6.85 2.73 14.57
C LEU A 14 7.73 1.49 14.72
N LYS A 15 7.61 0.56 13.79
CA LYS A 15 8.44 -0.64 13.70
C LYS A 15 9.79 -0.32 13.08
N GLU A 16 10.81 -1.05 13.50
CA GLU A 16 12.08 -1.11 12.78
C GLU A 16 11.91 -1.99 11.54
N VAL A 17 12.03 -1.38 10.37
CA VAL A 17 11.80 -2.04 9.07
C VAL A 17 12.92 -1.63 8.12
N THR A 18 13.26 -2.51 7.19
CA THR A 18 14.21 -2.17 6.14
C THR A 18 13.56 -1.27 5.10
N GLY A 19 14.36 -0.44 4.43
CA GLY A 19 13.86 0.37 3.32
C GLY A 19 13.73 -0.38 1.99
N LYS A 20 14.20 -1.63 1.92
CA LYS A 20 14.24 -2.40 0.68
C LYS A 20 12.93 -3.15 0.45
N ARG A 21 12.74 -3.61 -0.78
CA ARG A 21 11.64 -4.52 -1.11
C ARG A 21 11.80 -5.85 -0.37
N GLU A 22 10.67 -6.44 -0.02
CA GLU A 22 10.59 -7.74 0.65
C GLU A 22 9.87 -8.75 -0.25
N PRO A 23 10.29 -10.02 -0.30
CA PRO A 23 9.61 -11.05 -1.08
C PRO A 23 8.16 -11.21 -0.62
N VAL A 24 7.24 -11.35 -1.58
CA VAL A 24 5.81 -11.53 -1.30
C VAL A 24 5.30 -12.80 -1.99
N ASP A 25 4.57 -13.63 -1.25
CA ASP A 25 3.92 -14.82 -1.81
C ASP A 25 2.68 -14.41 -2.62
N ARG A 26 2.79 -14.54 -3.94
CA ARG A 26 1.74 -14.22 -4.91
C ARG A 26 0.44 -14.99 -4.66
N ALA A 27 0.52 -16.22 -4.17
CA ALA A 27 -0.68 -17.00 -3.88
C ALA A 27 -1.55 -16.38 -2.78
N ASN A 28 -1.01 -15.41 -2.04
CA ASN A 28 -1.67 -14.74 -0.92
C ASN A 28 -2.20 -13.34 -1.23
N LEU A 29 -2.07 -12.88 -2.48
CA LEU A 29 -2.38 -11.49 -2.82
C LEU A 29 -3.78 -11.25 -3.35
N LEU A 30 -4.36 -12.22 -4.06
CA LEU A 30 -5.54 -12.00 -4.88
C LEU A 30 -6.79 -12.62 -4.30
N ASN A 31 -7.91 -11.90 -4.40
CA ASN A 31 -9.24 -12.45 -4.22
C ASN A 31 -9.74 -13.08 -5.53
N VAL A 32 -10.91 -13.70 -5.49
CA VAL A 32 -11.55 -14.35 -6.66
C VAL A 32 -11.74 -13.42 -7.86
N ASP A 33 -11.75 -12.11 -7.67
CA ASP A 33 -11.92 -11.11 -8.72
C ASP A 33 -10.60 -10.50 -9.21
N ASN A 34 -9.45 -11.05 -8.77
CA ASN A 34 -8.10 -10.55 -9.08
C ASN A 34 -7.78 -9.17 -8.47
N LYS A 35 -8.49 -8.79 -7.41
CA LYS A 35 -8.17 -7.62 -6.59
C LYS A 35 -7.40 -8.01 -5.34
N ASN A 36 -6.84 -7.02 -4.64
CA ASN A 36 -6.15 -7.25 -3.37
C ASN A 36 -7.07 -7.95 -2.35
N TRP A 37 -6.66 -9.12 -1.88
CA TRP A 37 -7.46 -9.93 -0.96
C TRP A 37 -7.49 -9.39 0.46
N GLN A 38 -6.36 -8.85 0.92
CA GLN A 38 -6.24 -8.22 2.23
C GLN A 38 -6.05 -6.72 2.09
N SER A 39 -6.29 -5.99 3.17
CA SER A 39 -5.98 -4.58 3.23
C SER A 39 -4.46 -4.37 3.12
N ILE A 40 -4.09 -3.33 2.40
CA ILE A 40 -2.70 -2.92 2.20
C ILE A 40 -2.37 -1.88 3.27
N VAL A 41 -1.33 -2.12 4.04
CA VAL A 41 -0.93 -1.29 5.19
C VAL A 41 0.53 -0.87 5.10
N CYS A 42 0.87 0.23 5.77
CA CYS A 42 2.25 0.66 5.88
C CYS A 42 3.06 -0.36 6.69
N ARG A 43 4.19 -0.82 6.16
CA ARG A 43 5.09 -1.74 6.85
C ARG A 43 5.60 -1.19 8.19
N ARG A 44 5.81 0.14 8.25
CA ARG A 44 6.42 0.82 9.41
C ARG A 44 5.43 1.11 10.53
N CYS A 45 4.22 1.57 10.23
CA CYS A 45 3.27 2.03 11.25
C CYS A 45 1.89 1.35 11.22
N ASP A 46 1.69 0.37 10.34
CA ASP A 46 0.41 -0.35 10.15
C ASP A 46 -0.79 0.54 9.79
N SER A 47 -0.56 1.79 9.36
CA SER A 47 -1.64 2.63 8.84
C SER A 47 -2.26 1.98 7.62
N LEU A 48 -3.59 2.04 7.51
CA LEU A 48 -4.28 1.60 6.31
C LEU A 48 -3.91 2.50 5.13
N ILE A 49 -3.53 1.89 4.01
CA ILE A 49 -3.26 2.58 2.74
C ILE A 49 -4.45 2.36 1.79
N LEU A 50 -4.79 1.09 1.54
CA LEU A 50 -5.92 0.68 0.71
C LEU A 50 -6.69 -0.42 1.42
N PHE A 51 -8.01 -0.34 1.41
CA PHE A 51 -8.85 -1.44 1.91
C PHE A 51 -8.82 -2.63 0.95
N GLU A 52 -9.34 -3.78 1.38
CA GLU A 52 -9.44 -4.96 0.51
C GLU A 52 -10.38 -4.72 -0.68
N ASP A 53 -10.20 -5.49 -1.75
CA ASP A 53 -11.07 -5.51 -2.94
C ASP A 53 -11.13 -4.17 -3.69
N LYS A 54 -10.04 -3.39 -3.70
CA LYS A 54 -9.99 -2.08 -4.37
C LYS A 54 -9.14 -2.07 -5.62
N VAL A 55 -7.92 -2.61 -5.53
CA VAL A 55 -6.88 -2.39 -6.54
C VAL A 55 -6.55 -3.65 -7.33
N ASP A 56 -6.15 -3.45 -8.58
CA ASP A 56 -5.84 -4.52 -9.52
C ASP A 56 -4.32 -4.77 -9.54
N LEU A 57 -3.89 -6.02 -9.71
CA LEU A 57 -2.48 -6.37 -9.77
C LEU A 57 -1.95 -6.23 -11.20
N LEU A 58 -0.93 -5.40 -11.38
CA LEU A 58 -0.17 -5.23 -12.62
C LEU A 58 1.18 -5.93 -12.48
N GLU A 59 1.34 -7.04 -13.19
CA GLU A 59 2.53 -7.90 -13.12
C GLU A 59 3.51 -7.66 -14.27
N ASP A 60 2.98 -7.21 -15.42
CA ASP A 60 3.73 -7.07 -16.67
C ASP A 60 3.49 -5.69 -17.28
N GLY A 61 4.56 -5.01 -17.70
CA GLY A 61 4.50 -3.80 -18.52
C GLY A 61 5.18 -2.56 -17.95
N TYR A 62 5.54 -2.55 -16.66
CA TYR A 62 6.21 -1.39 -16.06
C TYR A 62 7.15 -1.77 -14.92
N THR A 63 8.45 -1.67 -15.17
CA THR A 63 9.48 -1.73 -14.13
C THR A 63 10.00 -0.32 -13.88
N ALA A 64 9.99 0.12 -12.62
CA ALA A 64 10.53 1.42 -12.24
C ALA A 64 11.66 1.26 -11.23
N LYS A 65 12.67 2.12 -11.36
CA LYS A 65 13.79 2.17 -10.44
C LYS A 65 13.48 3.15 -9.31
N LEU A 66 13.05 2.64 -8.16
CA LEU A 66 12.69 3.46 -7.02
C LEU A 66 13.83 3.60 -6.01
N PRO A 67 14.03 4.78 -5.40
CA PRO A 67 14.92 4.89 -4.24
C PRO A 67 14.47 3.99 -3.09
N VAL A 68 15.42 3.49 -2.32
CA VAL A 68 15.18 2.73 -1.08
C VAL A 68 14.35 3.59 -0.12
N MET A 69 13.39 2.97 0.56
CA MET A 69 12.46 3.70 1.41
C MET A 69 13.15 4.33 2.62
N THR A 70 12.84 5.60 2.87
CA THR A 70 13.21 6.36 4.05
C THR A 70 12.04 7.22 4.53
N PRO A 71 12.08 7.72 5.78
CA PRO A 71 11.15 8.76 6.20
C PRO A 71 11.26 9.99 5.28
N GLY A 72 10.13 10.46 4.77
CA GLY A 72 10.02 11.59 3.84
C GLY A 72 10.48 11.30 2.40
N ALA A 73 10.80 10.03 2.07
CA ALA A 73 11.35 9.63 0.76
C ALA A 73 12.54 10.49 0.31
N THR A 74 13.45 10.80 1.24
CA THR A 74 14.59 11.70 1.03
C THR A 74 15.81 11.03 0.41
N ASN A 75 15.88 9.69 0.40
CA ASN A 75 16.96 8.97 -0.26
C ASN A 75 16.79 9.03 -1.78
N THR A 76 17.85 9.35 -2.50
CA THR A 76 17.89 9.40 -3.97
C THR A 76 19.03 8.61 -4.58
N ARG A 77 19.91 8.02 -3.76
CA ARG A 77 21.15 7.36 -4.22
C ARG A 77 20.96 5.86 -4.37
N ASP A 78 20.52 5.21 -3.31
CA ASP A 78 20.30 3.77 -3.31
C ASP A 78 18.94 3.48 -3.94
N THR A 79 18.93 2.68 -4.98
CA THR A 79 17.74 2.38 -5.78
C THR A 79 17.58 0.88 -5.98
N GLU A 80 16.35 0.44 -6.21
CA GLU A 80 16.00 -0.94 -6.55
C GLU A 80 14.90 -0.96 -7.61
N ASP A 81 14.88 -2.03 -8.40
CA ASP A 81 13.89 -2.22 -9.44
C ASP A 81 12.62 -2.83 -8.86
N ILE A 82 11.48 -2.21 -9.15
CA ILE A 82 10.15 -2.65 -8.75
C ILE A 82 9.33 -2.95 -10.00
N SER A 83 8.80 -4.17 -10.10
CA SER A 83 8.01 -4.64 -11.24
C SER A 83 6.57 -5.03 -10.88
N TRP A 84 6.25 -5.19 -9.60
CA TRP A 84 4.91 -5.60 -9.16
C TRP A 84 4.17 -4.45 -8.52
N TRP A 85 3.02 -4.11 -9.11
CA TRP A 85 2.25 -2.93 -8.73
C TRP A 85 0.80 -3.29 -8.47
N TRP A 86 0.28 -2.77 -7.36
CA TRP A 86 -1.14 -2.50 -7.27
C TRP A 86 -1.45 -1.22 -8.04
N HIS A 87 -2.50 -1.26 -8.85
CA HIS A 87 -2.91 -0.14 -9.68
C HIS A 87 -4.34 0.30 -9.36
N CYS A 88 -4.57 1.60 -9.34
CA CYS A 88 -5.90 2.19 -9.36
C CYS A 88 -5.86 3.55 -10.06
N THR A 89 -7.07 4.01 -10.44
CA THR A 89 -7.27 5.28 -11.13
C THR A 89 -8.11 6.27 -10.34
N ASP A 90 -8.39 5.94 -9.08
CA ASP A 90 -9.25 6.71 -8.19
C ASP A 90 -8.49 6.94 -6.87
N ASP A 91 -8.29 8.21 -6.52
CA ASP A 91 -7.60 8.61 -5.30
C ASP A 91 -8.45 8.43 -4.05
N PHE A 92 -9.78 8.34 -4.19
CA PHE A 92 -10.70 8.05 -3.10
C PHE A 92 -10.65 6.59 -2.64
N GLU A 93 -9.94 5.72 -3.36
CA GLU A 93 -9.70 4.34 -2.91
C GLU A 93 -8.71 4.28 -1.73
N PHE A 94 -7.85 5.28 -1.58
CA PHE A 94 -6.91 5.37 -0.48
C PHE A 94 -7.60 5.81 0.82
N ASP A 95 -7.25 5.15 1.93
CA ASP A 95 -7.62 5.61 3.27
C ASP A 95 -6.75 6.81 3.67
N THR A 96 -5.42 6.61 3.65
CA THR A 96 -4.44 7.68 3.81
C THR A 96 -3.20 7.45 2.96
N ILE A 97 -2.80 8.48 2.22
CA ILE A 97 -1.59 8.46 1.41
C ILE A 97 -0.98 9.87 1.34
N GLY A 98 0.35 9.96 1.34
CA GLY A 98 1.10 11.19 1.14
C GLY A 98 1.89 11.16 -0.17
N TYR A 99 2.48 12.29 -0.54
CA TYR A 99 3.37 12.40 -1.69
C TYR A 99 4.58 13.29 -1.39
N ALA A 100 5.73 13.00 -1.99
CA ALA A 100 6.99 13.73 -1.77
C ALA A 100 7.62 14.23 -3.08
N VAL A 101 8.61 15.13 -2.94
CA VAL A 101 9.15 15.97 -4.03
C VAL A 101 10.32 15.38 -4.82
N PRO A 102 11.07 14.32 -4.44
CA PRO A 102 11.78 13.62 -5.50
C PRO A 102 10.77 12.90 -6.38
N MET A 103 10.70 13.29 -7.65
CA MET A 103 9.94 12.59 -8.68
C MET A 103 10.80 11.46 -9.27
N VAL A 104 10.17 10.37 -9.64
CA VAL A 104 10.78 9.28 -10.43
C VAL A 104 10.00 9.19 -11.72
N ASP A 105 10.69 9.23 -12.87
CA ASP A 105 10.08 9.14 -14.21
C ASP A 105 8.93 10.15 -14.44
N ASN A 106 9.12 11.40 -13.98
CA ASN A 106 8.11 12.47 -13.99
C ASN A 106 6.82 12.14 -13.21
N LYS A 107 6.89 11.19 -12.27
CA LYS A 107 5.81 10.82 -11.35
C LYS A 107 6.18 11.23 -9.94
N LYS A 108 5.21 11.74 -9.18
CA LYS A 108 5.40 11.98 -7.75
C LYS A 108 5.51 10.64 -7.05
N VAL A 109 6.38 10.55 -6.05
CA VAL A 109 6.43 9.35 -5.23
C VAL A 109 5.34 9.39 -4.16
N LEU A 110 4.77 8.23 -3.88
CA LEU A 110 3.82 8.02 -2.80
C LEU A 110 4.56 7.65 -1.51
N VAL A 111 4.11 8.18 -0.39
CA VAL A 111 4.59 7.82 0.96
C VAL A 111 3.42 7.46 1.85
N CYS A 112 3.67 6.78 2.97
CA CYS A 112 2.65 6.56 3.98
C CYS A 112 2.05 7.91 4.45
N GLY A 113 0.72 8.02 4.47
CA GLY A 113 0.03 9.25 4.90
C GLY A 113 0.16 9.59 6.39
N HIS A 114 0.71 8.67 7.19
CA HIS A 114 0.85 8.83 8.64
C HIS A 114 2.30 9.03 9.08
N CYS A 115 3.21 8.11 8.70
CA CYS A 115 4.61 8.17 9.14
C CYS A 115 5.60 8.62 8.04
N GLU A 116 5.08 9.00 6.88
CA GLU A 116 5.83 9.48 5.70
C GLU A 116 6.93 8.54 5.20
N PHE A 117 6.92 7.27 5.62
CA PHE A 117 7.88 6.28 5.15
C PHE A 117 7.57 5.89 3.71
N GLY A 118 8.56 5.99 2.84
CA GLY A 118 8.44 5.65 1.42
C GLY A 118 9.73 5.95 0.64
N PRO A 119 9.77 5.80 -0.69
CA PRO A 119 8.59 5.78 -1.54
C PRO A 119 7.94 4.39 -1.59
N ILE A 120 6.64 4.31 -1.30
CA ILE A 120 5.85 3.07 -1.39
C ILE A 120 5.17 2.89 -2.75
N GLY A 121 5.27 3.89 -3.62
CA GLY A 121 4.60 3.89 -4.91
C GLY A 121 4.87 5.14 -5.73
N LEU A 122 4.12 5.27 -6.82
CA LEU A 122 4.17 6.36 -7.79
C LEU A 122 2.77 6.87 -8.09
N ARG A 123 2.69 8.16 -8.43
CA ARG A 123 1.48 8.84 -8.86
C ARG A 123 1.77 9.66 -10.11
N SER A 124 0.92 9.52 -11.13
CA SER A 124 1.01 10.35 -12.32
C SER A 124 0.92 11.84 -11.99
N ALA A 125 1.51 12.69 -12.82
CA ALA A 125 1.50 14.13 -12.62
C ALA A 125 0.07 14.71 -12.59
N ASP A 126 -0.86 14.11 -13.34
CA ASP A 126 -2.26 14.50 -13.45
C ASP A 126 -3.18 13.89 -12.39
N ALA A 127 -2.64 13.11 -11.45
CA ALA A 127 -3.38 12.48 -10.35
C ALA A 127 -4.42 11.43 -10.77
N LYS A 128 -4.30 10.86 -11.96
CA LYS A 128 -5.27 9.87 -12.45
C LYS A 128 -4.81 8.43 -12.33
N GLU A 129 -3.53 8.20 -12.14
CA GLU A 129 -2.96 6.86 -12.10
C GLU A 129 -2.05 6.72 -10.88
N PHE A 130 -2.25 5.63 -10.15
CA PHE A 130 -1.54 5.34 -8.92
C PHE A 130 -0.99 3.92 -8.97
N TRP A 131 0.28 3.77 -8.64
CA TRP A 131 0.96 2.48 -8.56
C TRP A 131 1.55 2.31 -7.17
N VAL A 132 1.11 1.30 -6.41
CA VAL A 132 1.67 0.96 -5.10
C VAL A 132 2.52 -0.29 -5.24
N ALA A 133 3.78 -0.21 -4.83
CA ALA A 133 4.73 -1.30 -4.95
C ALA A 133 4.36 -2.45 -4.01
N VAL A 134 3.99 -3.60 -4.58
CA VAL A 134 3.52 -4.79 -3.87
C VAL A 134 4.51 -5.24 -2.79
N GLU A 135 5.79 -5.14 -3.11
CA GLU A 135 6.92 -5.58 -2.28
C GLU A 135 7.40 -4.52 -1.27
N ARG A 136 6.73 -3.36 -1.17
CA ARG A 136 7.09 -2.25 -0.25
C ARG A 136 6.03 -1.93 0.80
N VAL A 137 4.94 -2.69 0.79
CA VAL A 137 3.84 -2.60 1.74
C VAL A 137 3.72 -3.89 2.54
N SER A 138 2.75 -3.94 3.46
CA SER A 138 2.37 -5.15 4.19
C SER A 138 0.87 -5.41 4.03
N TYR A 139 0.44 -6.62 4.37
CA TYR A 139 -0.94 -7.07 4.24
C TYR A 139 -1.46 -7.45 5.62
N ALA A 140 -2.62 -6.90 5.99
CA ALA A 140 -3.22 -7.18 7.27
C ALA A 140 -4.74 -7.01 7.19
N ASP A 141 -5.45 -7.69 8.09
CA ASP A 141 -6.88 -7.50 8.23
C ASP A 141 -7.13 -6.22 9.02
N LYS A 142 -7.80 -5.26 8.38
CA LYS A 142 -8.25 -4.02 9.01
C LYS A 142 -9.76 -3.98 9.01
N PRO A 143 -10.40 -3.36 10.02
CA PRO A 143 -11.83 -3.09 9.96
C PRO A 143 -12.12 -2.12 8.81
N ALA A 144 -13.33 -2.20 8.25
CA ALA A 144 -13.77 -1.25 7.24
C ALA A 144 -13.67 0.20 7.75
N PRO A 145 -13.14 1.14 6.95
CA PRO A 145 -13.12 2.55 7.31
C PRO A 145 -14.52 3.07 7.61
N LYS A 146 -14.62 4.09 8.48
CA LYS A 146 -15.92 4.68 8.83
C LYS A 146 -16.61 5.22 7.57
N GLY A 147 -17.89 4.89 7.40
CA GLY A 147 -18.69 5.31 6.25
C GLY A 147 -18.60 4.39 5.03
N HIS A 148 -17.73 3.38 5.04
CA HIS A 148 -17.77 2.32 4.04
C HIS A 148 -18.96 1.40 4.25
N LYS A 149 -19.59 0.97 3.15
CA LYS A 149 -20.58 -0.11 3.19
C LYS A 149 -19.89 -1.39 3.64
N ILE A 150 -20.41 -2.02 4.69
CA ILE A 150 -19.91 -3.32 5.14
C ILE A 150 -20.38 -4.36 4.13
N VAL A 151 -19.44 -4.87 3.34
CA VAL A 151 -19.65 -5.99 2.41
C VAL A 151 -18.88 -7.18 2.94
N ALA A 152 -19.40 -8.39 2.74
CA ALA A 152 -18.68 -9.59 3.12
C ALA A 152 -17.36 -9.68 2.34
N ARG A 153 -16.25 -9.99 3.04
CA ARG A 153 -14.94 -10.21 2.43
C ARG A 153 -15.05 -11.28 1.34
N LYS A 154 -14.49 -10.98 0.17
CA LYS A 154 -14.42 -11.94 -0.94
C LYS A 154 -13.42 -13.06 -0.65
N ALA A 155 -13.71 -14.25 -1.16
CA ALA A 155 -12.84 -15.40 -0.99
C ALA A 155 -11.46 -15.15 -1.63
N LYS A 156 -10.44 -15.75 -1.02
CA LYS A 156 -9.09 -15.78 -1.58
C LYS A 156 -9.08 -16.55 -2.90
N LYS A 157 -8.30 -16.08 -3.87
CA LYS A 157 -8.05 -16.84 -5.09
C LYS A 157 -7.27 -18.10 -4.74
N THR A 158 -7.86 -19.25 -5.04
CA THR A 158 -7.15 -20.53 -4.93
C THR A 158 -6.39 -20.73 -6.23
N ILE A 159 -5.06 -20.67 -6.18
CA ILE A 159 -4.24 -21.09 -7.30
C ILE A 159 -4.12 -22.61 -7.16
N ALA A 160 -4.75 -23.36 -8.07
CA ALA A 160 -4.48 -24.79 -8.17
C ALA A 160 -2.99 -24.95 -8.45
N SER A 161 -2.24 -25.54 -7.51
CA SER A 161 -0.85 -25.92 -7.75
C SER A 161 -0.84 -26.84 -8.97
N ALA A 162 -0.28 -26.37 -10.09
CA ALA A 162 -0.02 -27.22 -11.22
C ALA A 162 0.90 -28.36 -10.74
N THR A 163 0.36 -29.58 -10.75
CA THR A 163 1.09 -30.81 -10.46
C THR A 163 1.91 -31.21 -11.68
#